data_AF-A0A257NHL0-F1
#
_entry.id   AF-A0A257NHL0-F1
#
_cell.length_a   1.000
_cell.length_b   1.000
_cell.length_c   1.000
_cell.angle_alpha   90.00
_cell.angle_beta   90.00
_cell.angle_gamma   90.00
#
_symmetry.space_group_name_H-M   'P 1'
#
loop_
_entity.id
_entity.type
_entity.pdbx_description
1 polymer ?
#
loop_
_entity_poly.entity_id
_entity_poly.type
_entity_poly.pdbx_seq_one_letter_code
_entity_poly.pdbx_strand_id
1 'polypeptide(L)'
;MQGYTNFFLYKSLEFHSNGNYEAFAKPQKPQGVEKKTAWLVGAGLASMAAAVFMVRDGQLPGNKITILERLDLPGGALDGIKKPKKGFVIRGGREMEDHMECLWDLFRSIPSLEIDGASVLDEFYWLNKDDPNFSLCRVFWLYWRTMFAFEEWHSALEMKLYLHRFIHHIGGLPDLSALKFTKYNQYESLVLPMYRWLLDQGVTFRFATEVTDIDFDLSTEHKMAIRIQWIDEHGDAGGVALGPDDLVLTTIGSLTENSDDGDHNTPAQLDTGPAAAWDLWRRIAAKDPAFGRPDVFAGNIAQSKWESATVTTIDRRIPAFIEKIAQRDPFSGKVVTGGIVTARDSSWLLIWTVNRQPHFKAQSSDEIVVWVYSLFADTPGDYIRKSMQDCTGEEITQEWLYHLGV
;
A
#
# COMPACT_ATOMS: atom_id res chain seq x y z
N MET A 1 9.67 -44.24 -43.25
CA MET A 1 9.96 -42.79 -43.15
C MET A 1 8.68 -42.07 -42.83
N GLN A 2 8.36 -41.90 -41.55
CA GLN A 2 7.28 -41.05 -41.08
C GLN A 2 7.94 -39.98 -40.20
N GLY A 3 7.78 -38.73 -40.63
CA GLY A 3 8.45 -37.57 -40.06
C GLY A 3 7.98 -37.30 -38.64
N TYR A 4 8.94 -37.14 -37.74
CA TYR A 4 8.72 -36.50 -36.46
C TYR A 4 8.59 -35.00 -36.70
N THR A 5 7.36 -34.51 -36.71
CA THR A 5 7.07 -33.09 -36.62
C THR A 5 7.38 -32.65 -35.19
N ASN A 6 8.52 -31.98 -34.99
CA ASN A 6 8.85 -31.31 -33.74
C ASN A 6 7.82 -30.20 -33.48
N PHE A 7 6.85 -30.47 -32.62
CA PHE A 7 6.06 -29.42 -31.99
C PHE A 7 6.95 -28.69 -30.99
N PHE A 8 7.52 -27.56 -31.42
CA PHE A 8 8.04 -26.55 -30.50
C PHE A 8 6.85 -25.99 -29.71
N LEU A 9 6.63 -26.55 -28.51
CA LEU A 9 5.81 -25.90 -27.50
C LEU A 9 6.48 -24.56 -27.17
N TYR A 10 5.80 -23.47 -27.48
CA TYR A 10 6.05 -22.19 -26.84
C TYR A 10 5.96 -22.44 -25.33
N LYS A 11 7.11 -22.54 -24.65
CA LYS A 11 7.16 -22.47 -23.19
C LYS A 11 6.61 -21.09 -22.84
N SER A 12 5.43 -21.03 -22.22
CA SER A 12 5.12 -19.86 -21.40
C SER A 12 6.26 -19.73 -20.38
N LEU A 13 6.76 -18.51 -20.20
CA LEU A 13 7.81 -18.25 -19.21
C LEU A 13 7.32 -18.51 -17.77
N GLU A 14 6.00 -18.56 -17.57
CA GLU A 14 5.34 -18.78 -16.28
C GLU A 14 4.16 -19.75 -16.40
N PHE A 15 3.81 -20.43 -15.30
CA PHE A 15 2.59 -21.22 -15.14
C PHE A 15 2.00 -20.94 -13.75
N HIS A 16 0.67 -21.05 -13.63
CA HIS A 16 0.01 -20.93 -12.33
C HIS A 16 -0.13 -22.29 -11.66
N SER A 17 0.05 -22.31 -10.35
CA SER A 17 -0.10 -23.51 -9.53
C SER A 17 -0.74 -23.18 -8.18
N ASN A 18 -1.11 -24.21 -7.44
CA ASN A 18 -1.57 -24.12 -6.07
C ASN A 18 -1.15 -25.37 -5.28
N GLY A 19 -1.31 -25.32 -3.96
CA GLY A 19 -1.03 -26.43 -3.07
C GLY A 19 0.45 -26.56 -2.66
N ASN A 20 0.67 -27.44 -1.69
CA ASN A 20 1.94 -27.52 -0.96
C ASN A 20 3.15 -27.92 -1.82
N TYR A 21 2.94 -28.66 -2.91
CA TYR A 21 4.04 -29.15 -3.74
C TYR A 21 4.86 -27.99 -4.32
N GLU A 22 4.19 -27.04 -4.98
CA GLU A 22 4.84 -25.87 -5.56
C GLU A 22 5.15 -24.82 -4.49
N ALA A 23 4.30 -24.69 -3.45
CA ALA A 23 4.52 -23.72 -2.38
C ALA A 23 5.80 -24.01 -1.55
N PHE A 24 6.22 -25.27 -1.38
CA PHE A 24 7.42 -25.63 -0.63
C PHE A 24 8.64 -25.95 -1.50
N ALA A 25 8.46 -26.09 -2.82
CA ALA A 25 9.56 -26.28 -3.73
C ALA A 25 10.44 -25.02 -3.78
N LYS A 26 11.76 -25.22 -3.92
CA LYS A 26 12.71 -24.14 -4.15
C LYS A 26 13.12 -24.15 -5.61
N PRO A 27 13.10 -23.00 -6.30
CA PRO A 27 13.49 -22.95 -7.70
C PRO A 27 14.98 -23.24 -7.85
N GLN A 28 15.34 -23.88 -8.95
CA GLN A 28 16.73 -23.95 -9.38
C GLN A 28 17.20 -22.56 -9.80
N LYS A 29 18.51 -22.32 -9.67
CA LYS A 29 19.14 -21.08 -10.08
C LYS A 29 18.85 -20.77 -11.55
N PRO A 30 18.22 -19.63 -11.89
CA PRO A 30 17.92 -19.29 -13.27
C PRO A 30 19.19 -19.19 -14.13
N GLN A 31 19.12 -19.72 -15.35
CA GLN A 31 20.24 -19.68 -16.28
C GLN A 31 20.61 -18.24 -16.64
N GLY A 32 21.90 -17.91 -16.52
CA GLY A 32 22.43 -16.62 -16.94
C GLY A 32 22.20 -15.47 -15.96
N VAL A 33 21.57 -15.70 -14.80
CA VAL A 33 21.32 -14.64 -13.80
C VAL A 33 22.58 -13.92 -13.34
N GLU A 34 23.74 -14.59 -13.37
CA GLU A 34 25.03 -13.98 -13.03
C GLU A 34 25.44 -12.80 -13.90
N LYS A 35 24.90 -12.71 -15.11
CA LYS A 35 25.19 -11.60 -16.02
C LYS A 35 24.24 -10.43 -15.82
N LYS A 36 23.14 -10.64 -15.10
CA LYS A 36 22.05 -9.69 -15.00
C LYS A 36 22.28 -8.65 -13.93
N THR A 37 21.69 -7.48 -14.13
CA THR A 37 21.44 -6.48 -13.08
C THR A 37 19.96 -6.12 -13.07
N ALA A 38 19.50 -5.47 -12.01
CA ALA A 38 18.11 -5.03 -11.91
C ALA A 38 18.02 -3.60 -11.39
N TRP A 39 17.16 -2.83 -12.04
CA TRP A 39 16.82 -1.45 -11.69
C TRP A 39 15.34 -1.36 -11.41
N LEU A 40 14.99 -0.92 -10.21
CA LEU A 40 13.61 -0.81 -9.75
C LEU A 40 13.28 0.65 -9.49
N VAL A 41 12.19 1.14 -10.09
CA VAL A 41 11.75 2.54 -9.95
C VAL A 41 10.61 2.62 -8.93
N GLY A 42 10.85 3.40 -7.88
CA GLY A 42 10.05 3.47 -6.65
C GLY A 42 10.47 2.40 -5.64
N ALA A 43 10.46 2.72 -4.35
CA ALA A 43 10.71 1.82 -3.23
C ALA A 43 9.43 1.49 -2.46
N GLY A 44 8.28 1.40 -3.15
CA GLY A 44 7.04 0.88 -2.61
C GLY A 44 7.05 -0.65 -2.45
N LEU A 45 5.94 -1.21 -1.94
CA LEU A 45 5.79 -2.66 -1.71
C LEU A 45 6.12 -3.49 -2.95
N ALA A 46 5.65 -3.07 -4.14
CA ALA A 46 5.84 -3.81 -5.39
C ALA A 46 7.33 -3.99 -5.74
N SER A 47 8.09 -2.89 -5.76
CA SER A 47 9.52 -2.94 -6.07
C SER A 47 10.31 -3.70 -5.01
N MET A 48 10.06 -3.46 -3.72
CA MET A 48 10.78 -4.19 -2.68
C MET A 48 10.43 -5.69 -2.70
N ALA A 49 9.17 -6.07 -2.93
CA ALA A 49 8.80 -7.47 -3.10
C ALA A 49 9.48 -8.10 -4.32
N ALA A 50 9.54 -7.39 -5.45
CA ALA A 50 10.26 -7.87 -6.63
C ALA A 50 11.75 -8.08 -6.34
N ALA A 51 12.39 -7.15 -5.62
CA ALA A 51 13.79 -7.31 -5.19
C ALA A 51 13.96 -8.53 -4.26
N VAL A 52 13.02 -8.79 -3.36
CA VAL A 52 13.05 -10.01 -2.52
C VAL A 52 12.98 -11.26 -3.38
N PHE A 53 12.04 -11.36 -4.31
CA PHE A 53 11.95 -12.51 -5.20
C PHE A 53 13.18 -12.66 -6.10
N MET A 54 13.78 -11.55 -6.58
CA MET A 54 15.02 -11.59 -7.34
C MET A 54 16.19 -12.16 -6.54
N VAL A 55 16.32 -11.77 -5.26
CA VAL A 55 17.37 -12.33 -4.39
C VAL A 55 17.06 -13.77 -4.03
N ARG A 56 15.86 -14.04 -3.51
CA ARG A 56 15.47 -15.33 -2.93
C ARG A 56 15.35 -16.44 -3.97
N ASP A 57 14.62 -16.16 -5.04
CA ASP A 57 14.23 -17.16 -6.04
C ASP A 57 15.04 -17.00 -7.32
N GLY A 58 15.24 -15.76 -7.73
CA GLY A 58 16.12 -15.40 -8.83
C GLY A 58 17.60 -15.68 -8.53
N GLN A 59 17.98 -15.73 -7.25
CA GLN A 59 19.38 -15.88 -6.81
C GLN A 59 20.31 -14.83 -7.46
N LEU A 60 19.75 -13.66 -7.76
CA LEU A 60 20.49 -12.49 -8.24
C LEU A 60 21.22 -11.86 -7.05
N PRO A 61 22.55 -11.66 -7.09
CA PRO A 61 23.26 -11.01 -5.99
C PRO A 61 22.68 -9.62 -5.70
N GLY A 62 22.39 -9.32 -4.43
CA GLY A 62 21.71 -8.07 -4.06
C GLY A 62 22.48 -6.82 -4.49
N ASN A 63 23.82 -6.87 -4.52
CA ASN A 63 24.65 -5.77 -5.02
C ASN A 63 24.52 -5.48 -6.53
N LYS A 64 23.74 -6.29 -7.26
CA LYS A 64 23.33 -6.05 -8.65
C LYS A 64 21.90 -5.54 -8.78
N ILE A 65 21.24 -5.26 -7.66
CA ILE A 65 19.88 -4.73 -7.59
C ILE A 65 19.96 -3.31 -7.05
N THR A 66 19.44 -2.35 -7.82
CA THR A 66 19.35 -0.95 -7.42
C THR A 66 17.90 -0.50 -7.43
N ILE A 67 17.43 0.04 -6.30
CA ILE A 67 16.12 0.67 -6.16
C ILE A 67 16.30 2.20 -6.16
N LEU A 68 15.63 2.88 -7.07
CA LEU A 68 15.60 4.34 -7.20
C LEU A 68 14.32 4.86 -6.55
N GLU A 69 14.44 5.71 -5.53
CA GLU A 69 13.33 6.28 -4.78
C GLU A 69 13.44 7.80 -4.77
N ARG A 70 12.33 8.47 -5.04
CA ARG A 70 12.25 9.94 -5.07
C ARG A 70 12.24 10.52 -3.66
N LEU A 71 11.59 9.85 -2.73
CA LEU A 71 11.50 10.24 -1.33
C LEU A 71 12.77 9.88 -0.55
N ASP A 72 12.85 10.37 0.69
CA ASP A 72 13.94 10.06 1.62
C ASP A 72 13.75 8.74 2.38
N LEU A 73 12.59 8.10 2.22
CA LEU A 73 12.26 6.82 2.85
C LEU A 73 11.56 5.86 1.87
N PRO A 74 11.72 4.54 2.04
CA PRO A 74 10.97 3.56 1.28
C PRO A 74 9.54 3.41 1.82
N GLY A 75 8.71 2.64 1.12
CA GLY A 75 7.37 2.23 1.57
C GLY A 75 6.23 2.77 0.72
N GLY A 76 6.40 3.95 0.11
CA GLY A 76 5.36 4.59 -0.71
C GLY A 76 4.03 4.70 0.04
N ALA A 77 2.98 4.08 -0.49
CA ALA A 77 1.63 4.09 0.09
C ALA A 77 1.43 3.23 1.36
N LEU A 78 2.51 2.68 1.91
CA LEU A 78 2.53 1.95 3.19
C LEU A 78 3.26 2.73 4.29
N ASP A 79 3.42 4.04 4.15
CA ASP A 79 4.05 4.85 5.18
C ASP A 79 3.15 5.08 6.40
N GLY A 80 3.82 5.28 7.53
CA GLY A 80 3.22 5.55 8.82
C GLY A 80 4.32 6.08 9.72
N ILE A 81 4.36 7.40 9.92
CA ILE A 81 5.44 8.05 10.68
C ILE A 81 4.93 9.15 11.61
N LYS A 82 5.76 9.50 12.59
CA LYS A 82 5.60 10.73 13.37
C LYS A 82 6.24 11.88 12.62
N LYS A 83 5.45 12.72 11.96
CA LYS A 83 5.93 13.93 11.29
C LYS A 83 6.25 15.01 12.34
N PRO A 84 7.46 15.60 12.32
CA PRO A 84 7.81 16.69 13.23
C PRO A 84 6.77 17.81 13.17
N LYS A 85 6.32 18.29 14.34
CA LYS A 85 5.32 19.37 14.52
C LYS A 85 3.89 19.06 14.05
N LYS A 86 3.65 18.06 13.19
CA LYS A 86 2.31 17.67 12.72
C LYS A 86 1.68 16.53 13.52
N GLY A 87 2.49 15.60 14.05
CA GLY A 87 2.01 14.45 14.83
C GLY A 87 2.16 13.12 14.08
N PHE A 88 1.45 12.09 14.54
CA PHE A 88 1.39 10.81 13.83
C PHE A 88 0.54 10.92 12.57
N VAL A 89 1.00 10.32 11.47
CA VAL A 89 0.27 10.28 10.20
C VAL A 89 0.18 8.85 9.71
N ILE A 90 -1.03 8.43 9.39
CA ILE A 90 -1.37 7.17 8.72
C ILE A 90 -2.02 7.54 7.39
N ARG A 91 -1.44 7.15 6.25
CA ARG A 91 -2.08 7.37 4.94
C ARG A 91 -3.26 6.44 4.68
N GLY A 92 -3.21 5.25 5.24
CA GLY A 92 -4.32 4.31 5.21
C GLY A 92 -3.99 3.02 5.95
N GLY A 93 -4.98 2.48 6.65
CA GLY A 93 -4.87 1.12 7.18
C GLY A 93 -4.94 0.10 6.04
N ARG A 94 -4.12 -0.95 6.10
CA ARG A 94 -4.26 -2.11 5.21
C ARG A 94 -4.81 -3.28 5.98
N GLU A 95 -5.86 -3.85 5.43
CA GLU A 95 -6.51 -5.05 5.90
C GLU A 95 -6.01 -6.22 5.05
N MET A 96 -5.61 -7.32 5.69
CA MET A 96 -5.10 -8.50 4.99
C MET A 96 -6.00 -9.71 5.25
N GLU A 97 -5.88 -10.71 4.39
CA GLU A 97 -6.64 -11.96 4.48
C GLU A 97 -5.74 -13.17 4.18
N ASP A 98 -6.20 -14.36 4.50
CA ASP A 98 -5.38 -15.58 4.46
C ASP A 98 -5.01 -16.04 3.03
N HIS A 99 -5.80 -15.68 2.02
CA HIS A 99 -5.54 -16.00 0.61
C HIS A 99 -4.76 -14.93 -0.15
N MET A 100 -4.01 -14.06 0.56
CA MET A 100 -2.97 -13.23 -0.07
C MET A 100 -1.74 -14.09 -0.40
N GLU A 101 -1.92 -15.11 -1.24
CA GLU A 101 -1.00 -16.23 -1.48
C GLU A 101 0.45 -15.77 -1.74
N CYS A 102 0.64 -14.84 -2.68
CA CYS A 102 1.98 -14.34 -3.02
C CYS A 102 2.59 -13.47 -1.91
N LEU A 103 1.76 -12.76 -1.15
CA LEU A 103 2.20 -11.94 -0.01
C LEU A 103 2.69 -12.84 1.13
N TRP A 104 2.00 -13.94 1.41
CA TRP A 104 2.42 -14.88 2.45
C TRP A 104 3.61 -15.73 2.02
N ASP A 105 3.73 -16.07 0.73
CA ASP A 105 4.98 -16.63 0.21
C ASP A 105 6.15 -15.66 0.38
N LEU A 106 5.96 -14.36 0.15
CA LEU A 106 6.99 -13.35 0.42
C LEU A 106 7.36 -13.30 1.91
N PHE A 107 6.38 -13.01 2.78
CA PHE A 107 6.66 -12.68 4.19
C PHE A 107 7.01 -13.88 5.08
N ARG A 108 6.82 -15.12 4.65
CA ARG A 108 7.44 -16.29 5.34
C ARG A 108 8.96 -16.31 5.27
N SER A 109 9.55 -15.56 4.35
CA SER A 109 11.00 -15.48 4.15
C SER A 109 11.65 -14.22 4.72
N ILE A 110 10.84 -13.25 5.16
CA ILE A 110 11.31 -12.02 5.78
C ILE A 110 11.32 -12.20 7.31
N PRO A 111 12.46 -12.05 7.99
CA PRO A 111 12.54 -12.15 9.44
C PRO A 111 11.68 -11.09 10.15
N SER A 112 11.03 -11.47 11.24
CA SER A 112 10.38 -10.53 12.16
C SER A 112 11.43 -9.63 12.81
N LEU A 113 11.04 -8.39 13.10
CA LEU A 113 11.83 -7.46 13.91
C LEU A 113 11.45 -7.49 15.40
N GLU A 114 10.41 -8.25 15.76
CA GLU A 114 9.83 -8.31 17.10
C GLU A 114 10.10 -9.64 17.80
N ILE A 115 10.17 -10.74 17.03
CA ILE A 115 10.32 -12.09 17.55
C ILE A 115 11.53 -12.76 16.91
N ASP A 116 12.55 -13.01 17.73
CA ASP A 116 13.78 -13.66 17.28
C ASP A 116 13.50 -15.07 16.73
N GLY A 117 14.13 -15.40 15.60
CA GLY A 117 13.95 -16.68 14.90
C GLY A 117 12.61 -16.87 14.17
N ALA A 118 11.70 -15.89 14.19
CA ALA A 118 10.41 -15.96 13.50
C ALA A 118 10.40 -15.13 12.20
N SER A 119 9.51 -15.46 11.26
CA SER A 119 9.22 -14.62 10.09
C SER A 119 8.13 -13.59 10.40
N VAL A 120 7.96 -12.60 9.50
CA VAL A 120 6.83 -11.66 9.55
C VAL A 120 5.51 -12.41 9.44
N LEU A 121 5.44 -13.50 8.64
CA LEU A 121 4.25 -14.35 8.58
C LEU A 121 3.96 -15.00 9.94
N ASP A 122 4.97 -15.51 10.64
CA ASP A 122 4.78 -16.17 11.95
C ASP A 122 4.25 -15.18 12.99
N GLU A 123 4.86 -13.99 13.10
CA GLU A 123 4.40 -12.90 13.97
C GLU A 123 2.95 -12.53 13.67
N PHE A 124 2.64 -12.31 12.38
CA PHE A 124 1.29 -11.96 11.92
C PHE A 124 0.28 -13.07 12.23
N TYR A 125 0.66 -14.33 11.98
CA TYR A 125 -0.19 -15.49 12.19
C TYR A 125 -0.53 -15.67 13.68
N TRP A 126 0.48 -15.67 14.56
CA TRP A 126 0.27 -15.84 16.00
C TRP A 126 -0.58 -14.70 16.58
N LEU A 127 -0.28 -13.45 16.21
CA LEU A 127 -1.05 -12.30 16.66
C LEU A 127 -2.56 -12.43 16.34
N ASN A 128 -2.89 -12.79 15.10
CA ASN A 128 -4.29 -12.88 14.67
C ASN A 128 -4.97 -14.18 15.13
N LYS A 129 -4.22 -15.17 15.65
CA LYS A 129 -4.78 -16.33 16.37
C LYS A 129 -5.06 -16.03 17.84
N ASP A 130 -4.17 -15.29 18.48
CA ASP A 130 -4.28 -14.94 19.90
C ASP A 130 -5.34 -13.83 20.13
N ASP A 131 -5.53 -12.96 19.14
CA ASP A 131 -6.47 -11.83 19.21
C ASP A 131 -7.22 -11.66 17.86
N PRO A 132 -8.18 -12.54 17.54
CA PRO A 132 -8.89 -12.54 16.26
C PRO A 132 -9.74 -11.29 16.06
N ASN A 133 -9.82 -10.82 14.81
CA ASN A 133 -10.58 -9.64 14.45
C ASN A 133 -12.09 -9.91 14.35
N PHE A 134 -12.94 -8.97 14.80
CA PHE A 134 -14.37 -8.92 14.46
C PHE A 134 -14.99 -7.55 14.76
N SER A 135 -16.14 -7.24 14.16
CA SER A 135 -16.92 -6.00 14.25
C SER A 135 -18.43 -6.29 14.34
N LEU A 136 -19.24 -5.28 14.68
CA LEU A 136 -20.67 -5.40 15.00
C LEU A 136 -21.61 -5.01 13.83
N CYS A 137 -21.10 -4.76 12.63
CA CYS A 137 -21.85 -4.12 11.53
C CYS A 137 -22.68 -5.10 10.66
N ARG A 138 -23.71 -4.59 9.97
CA ARG A 138 -24.54 -5.34 9.01
C ARG A 138 -25.24 -4.42 7.99
N VAL A 139 -24.69 -4.21 6.79
CA VAL A 139 -25.40 -3.82 5.52
C VAL A 139 -24.43 -4.01 4.34
N PHE A 140 -24.83 -4.69 3.25
CA PHE A 140 -23.92 -5.04 2.14
C PHE A 140 -23.28 -3.84 1.40
N TRP A 141 -24.07 -2.96 0.75
CA TRP A 141 -23.49 -1.91 -0.10
C TRP A 141 -22.69 -0.88 0.70
N LEU A 142 -23.25 -0.42 1.81
CA LEU A 142 -22.58 0.53 2.69
C LEU A 142 -21.23 -0.02 3.15
N TYR A 143 -21.20 -1.28 3.58
CA TYR A 143 -19.96 -1.94 3.96
C TYR A 143 -18.97 -2.01 2.80
N TRP A 144 -19.43 -2.46 1.63
CA TRP A 144 -18.58 -2.64 0.47
C TRP A 144 -17.88 -1.35 0.07
N ARG A 145 -18.68 -0.27 -0.03
CA ARG A 145 -18.16 1.03 -0.45
C ARG A 145 -17.21 1.62 0.58
N THR A 146 -17.48 1.47 1.88
CA THR A 146 -16.61 2.06 2.90
C THR A 146 -15.34 1.25 3.09
N MET A 147 -15.42 -0.08 3.17
CA MET A 147 -14.26 -0.96 3.31
C MET A 147 -13.27 -0.81 2.14
N PHE A 148 -13.79 -0.88 0.92
CA PHE A 148 -12.96 -0.92 -0.28
C PHE A 148 -12.83 0.45 -0.96
N ALA A 149 -13.37 1.51 -0.35
CA ALA A 149 -13.41 2.88 -0.89
C ALA A 149 -13.95 2.92 -2.34
N PHE A 150 -15.06 2.22 -2.61
CA PHE A 150 -15.73 2.26 -3.90
C PHE A 150 -16.67 3.46 -4.00
N GLU A 151 -16.58 4.19 -5.11
CA GLU A 151 -17.57 5.16 -5.53
C GLU A 151 -18.49 4.60 -6.61
N GLU A 152 -19.64 5.24 -6.78
CA GLU A 152 -20.68 4.80 -7.72
C GLU A 152 -20.24 4.92 -9.19
N TRP A 153 -19.20 5.72 -9.46
CA TRP A 153 -18.58 5.87 -10.78
C TRP A 153 -17.31 5.03 -10.97
N HIS A 154 -16.87 4.27 -9.97
CA HIS A 154 -15.71 3.38 -10.10
C HIS A 154 -15.99 2.20 -11.03
N SER A 155 -14.92 1.50 -11.42
CA SER A 155 -14.95 0.39 -12.36
C SER A 155 -15.84 -0.76 -11.87
N ALA A 156 -16.92 -1.04 -12.60
CA ALA A 156 -17.75 -2.22 -12.39
C ALA A 156 -16.98 -3.54 -12.65
N LEU A 157 -15.94 -3.50 -13.50
CA LEU A 157 -15.05 -4.64 -13.70
C LEU A 157 -14.27 -4.96 -12.43
N GLU A 158 -13.73 -3.94 -11.75
CA GLU A 158 -13.04 -4.14 -10.46
C GLU A 158 -14.02 -4.64 -9.40
N MET A 159 -15.22 -4.08 -9.31
CA MET A 159 -16.26 -4.60 -8.41
C MET A 159 -16.55 -6.10 -8.68
N LYS A 160 -16.71 -6.49 -9.95
CA LYS A 160 -16.87 -7.91 -10.34
C LYS A 160 -15.68 -8.75 -9.87
N LEU A 161 -14.45 -8.30 -10.10
CA LEU A 161 -13.25 -9.04 -9.69
C LEU A 161 -13.19 -9.20 -8.17
N TYR A 162 -13.49 -8.16 -7.39
CA TYR A 162 -13.57 -8.24 -5.92
C TYR A 162 -14.63 -9.25 -5.47
N LEU A 163 -15.82 -9.26 -6.10
CA LEU A 163 -16.88 -10.22 -5.77
C LEU A 163 -16.41 -11.67 -5.99
N HIS A 164 -15.75 -11.94 -7.11
CA HIS A 164 -15.16 -13.25 -7.37
C HIS A 164 -13.99 -13.56 -6.43
N ARG A 165 -13.15 -12.58 -6.13
CA ARG A 165 -11.92 -12.73 -5.36
C ARG A 165 -12.18 -13.01 -3.89
N PHE A 166 -13.21 -12.41 -3.31
CA PHE A 166 -13.51 -12.49 -1.87
C PHE A 166 -14.78 -13.29 -1.56
N ILE A 167 -15.32 -14.04 -2.52
CA ILE A 167 -16.57 -14.82 -2.32
C ILE A 167 -16.47 -15.81 -1.13
N HIS A 168 -15.28 -16.35 -0.87
CA HIS A 168 -15.03 -17.26 0.25
C HIS A 168 -15.12 -16.57 1.62
N HIS A 169 -14.97 -15.24 1.66
CA HIS A 169 -15.09 -14.42 2.88
C HIS A 169 -16.48 -13.77 3.02
N ILE A 170 -17.46 -14.10 2.17
CA ILE A 170 -18.78 -13.45 2.21
C ILE A 170 -19.47 -13.58 3.58
N GLY A 171 -19.22 -14.69 4.29
CA GLY A 171 -19.74 -14.90 5.65
C GLY A 171 -19.08 -14.01 6.71
N GLY A 172 -17.82 -13.62 6.51
CA GLY A 172 -17.04 -12.76 7.41
C GLY A 172 -17.02 -11.28 7.00
N LEU A 173 -17.68 -10.91 5.89
CA LEU A 173 -17.84 -9.51 5.50
C LEU A 173 -18.62 -8.74 6.59
N PRO A 174 -19.85 -9.14 7.01
CA PRO A 174 -20.63 -8.29 7.92
C PRO A 174 -19.90 -7.97 9.23
N ASP A 175 -19.17 -8.94 9.78
CA ASP A 175 -18.51 -8.83 11.08
C ASP A 175 -16.99 -8.69 10.99
N LEU A 176 -16.41 -8.44 9.82
CA LEU A 176 -14.95 -8.26 9.65
C LEU A 176 -14.08 -9.43 10.15
N SER A 177 -14.65 -10.61 10.39
CA SER A 177 -13.91 -11.75 10.95
C SER A 177 -12.89 -12.37 10.00
N ALA A 178 -13.02 -12.08 8.70
CA ALA A 178 -12.06 -12.48 7.68
C ALA A 178 -10.76 -11.64 7.73
N LEU A 179 -10.86 -10.40 8.22
CA LEU A 179 -9.74 -9.46 8.21
C LEU A 179 -8.68 -9.82 9.25
N LYS A 180 -7.44 -9.54 8.89
CA LYS A 180 -6.26 -9.74 9.72
C LYS A 180 -5.40 -8.49 9.63
N PHE A 181 -4.77 -8.13 10.74
CA PHE A 181 -4.00 -6.89 10.87
C PHE A 181 -2.63 -7.16 11.47
N THR A 182 -1.64 -6.33 11.07
CA THR A 182 -0.31 -6.32 11.68
C THR A 182 -0.34 -5.78 13.11
N LYS A 183 0.75 -5.97 13.85
CA LYS A 183 0.91 -5.45 15.22
C LYS A 183 0.94 -3.92 15.26
N TYR A 184 1.79 -3.32 14.42
CA TYR A 184 1.91 -1.87 14.24
C TYR A 184 1.39 -1.47 12.86
N ASN A 185 1.57 -0.20 12.49
CA ASN A 185 1.38 0.27 11.12
C ASN A 185 2.19 -0.56 10.10
N GLN A 186 1.80 -0.47 8.83
CA GLN A 186 2.39 -1.26 7.73
C GLN A 186 3.84 -0.89 7.46
N TYR A 187 4.24 0.36 7.72
CA TYR A 187 5.62 0.76 7.59
C TYR A 187 6.50 -0.04 8.57
N GLU A 188 6.14 -0.04 9.84
CA GLU A 188 6.92 -0.69 10.89
C GLU A 188 6.84 -2.23 10.84
N SER A 189 5.70 -2.78 10.41
CA SER A 189 5.46 -4.23 10.44
C SER A 189 5.78 -4.96 9.15
N LEU A 190 5.83 -4.26 8.00
CA LEU A 190 6.05 -4.88 6.67
C LEU A 190 7.22 -4.23 5.93
N VAL A 191 7.22 -2.90 5.80
CA VAL A 191 8.24 -2.17 5.04
C VAL A 191 9.61 -2.26 5.73
N LEU A 192 9.69 -1.94 7.01
CA LEU A 192 10.97 -1.96 7.75
C LEU A 192 11.64 -3.34 7.80
N PRO A 193 10.93 -4.45 8.10
CA PRO A 193 11.54 -5.79 8.04
C PRO A 193 12.09 -6.11 6.65
N MET A 194 11.31 -5.84 5.60
CA MET A 194 11.71 -6.11 4.22
C MET A 194 12.88 -5.22 3.77
N TYR A 195 12.84 -3.93 4.13
CA TYR A 195 13.90 -2.97 3.83
C TYR A 195 15.23 -3.38 4.49
N ARG A 196 15.21 -3.72 5.78
CA ARG A 196 16.40 -4.20 6.50
C ARG A 196 16.94 -5.48 5.87
N TRP A 197 16.07 -6.45 5.60
CA TRP A 197 16.48 -7.69 4.95
C TRP A 197 17.14 -7.42 3.60
N LEU A 198 16.58 -6.55 2.75
CA LEU A 198 17.17 -6.20 1.45
C LEU A 198 18.54 -5.53 1.59
N LEU A 199 18.72 -4.63 2.57
CA LEU A 199 20.04 -4.05 2.86
C LEU A 199 21.05 -5.12 3.26
N ASP A 200 20.66 -6.09 4.09
CA ASP A 200 21.51 -7.21 4.50
C ASP A 200 21.88 -8.12 3.33
N GLN A 201 21.03 -8.22 2.31
CA GLN A 201 21.34 -8.90 1.05
C GLN A 201 22.24 -8.09 0.11
N GLY A 202 22.57 -6.84 0.46
CA GLY A 202 23.43 -5.95 -0.32
C GLY A 202 22.70 -5.15 -1.42
N VAL A 203 21.37 -5.07 -1.38
CA VAL A 203 20.58 -4.27 -2.33
C VAL A 203 20.89 -2.78 -2.14
N THR A 204 21.11 -2.08 -3.26
CA THR A 204 21.39 -0.64 -3.23
C THR A 204 20.09 0.16 -3.30
N PHE A 205 19.88 1.05 -2.33
CA PHE A 205 18.82 2.06 -2.38
C PHE A 205 19.43 3.42 -2.70
N ARG A 206 18.87 4.11 -3.69
CA ARG A 206 19.20 5.50 -4.02
C ARG A 206 17.96 6.35 -3.80
N PHE A 207 17.93 7.03 -2.66
CA PHE A 207 16.89 7.99 -2.30
C PHE A 207 17.10 9.32 -3.02
N ALA A 208 16.15 10.25 -2.87
CA ALA A 208 16.19 11.57 -3.49
C ALA A 208 16.51 11.53 -5.00
N THR A 209 16.06 10.48 -5.69
CA THR A 209 16.32 10.25 -7.12
C THR A 209 14.99 10.14 -7.87
N GLU A 210 14.63 11.18 -8.61
CA GLU A 210 13.41 11.20 -9.43
C GLU A 210 13.70 10.63 -10.81
N VAL A 211 13.17 9.43 -11.12
CA VAL A 211 13.21 8.90 -12.49
C VAL A 211 12.24 9.69 -13.36
N THR A 212 12.79 10.40 -14.33
CA THR A 212 12.03 11.29 -15.21
C THR A 212 11.56 10.56 -16.46
N ASP A 213 12.36 9.64 -17.02
CA ASP A 213 11.98 8.89 -18.22
C ASP A 213 12.73 7.56 -18.34
N ILE A 214 12.21 6.66 -19.16
CA ILE A 214 12.88 5.42 -19.57
C ILE A 214 12.85 5.36 -21.09
N ASP A 215 14.02 5.31 -21.72
CA ASP A 215 14.14 5.19 -23.17
C ASP A 215 14.08 3.75 -23.59
N PHE A 216 13.51 3.52 -24.77
CA PHE A 216 13.32 2.19 -25.33
C PHE A 216 13.84 2.14 -26.77
N ASP A 217 14.49 1.03 -27.11
CA ASP A 217 14.61 0.55 -28.48
C ASP A 217 13.36 -0.30 -28.77
N LEU A 218 12.51 0.23 -29.65
CA LEU A 218 11.20 -0.32 -29.98
C LEU A 218 11.18 -0.80 -31.43
N SER A 219 10.83 -2.07 -31.61
CA SER A 219 10.57 -2.66 -32.91
C SER A 219 9.27 -3.50 -32.86
N THR A 220 8.88 -4.03 -34.01
CA THR A 220 7.77 -5.01 -34.07
C THR A 220 8.12 -6.34 -33.41
N GLU A 221 9.40 -6.65 -33.24
CA GLU A 221 9.89 -7.93 -32.73
C GLU A 221 10.30 -7.87 -31.26
N HIS A 222 10.75 -6.69 -30.78
CA HIS A 222 11.21 -6.51 -29.41
C HIS A 222 10.90 -5.12 -28.85
N LYS A 223 10.85 -5.03 -27.52
CA LYS A 223 10.82 -3.78 -26.77
C LYS A 223 11.88 -3.88 -25.69
N MET A 224 12.92 -3.04 -25.76
CA MET A 224 14.05 -3.10 -24.83
C MET A 224 14.28 -1.72 -24.22
N ALA A 225 14.30 -1.63 -22.89
CA ALA A 225 14.75 -0.42 -22.22
C ALA A 225 16.26 -0.23 -22.45
N ILE A 226 16.68 0.97 -22.84
CA ILE A 226 18.08 1.30 -23.19
C ILE A 226 18.69 2.36 -22.30
N ARG A 227 17.87 3.13 -21.56
CA ARG A 227 18.34 4.12 -20.61
C ARG A 227 17.28 4.46 -19.57
N ILE A 228 17.69 4.61 -18.31
CA ILE A 228 16.89 5.28 -17.29
C ILE A 228 17.45 6.69 -17.13
N GLN A 229 16.57 7.69 -17.17
CA GLN A 229 16.91 9.09 -16.93
C GLN A 229 16.37 9.50 -15.56
N TRP A 230 17.15 10.27 -14.80
CA TRP A 230 16.70 10.78 -13.50
C TRP A 230 17.24 12.17 -13.22
N ILE A 231 16.66 12.81 -12.21
CA ILE A 231 17.21 13.96 -11.51
C ILE A 231 17.67 13.47 -10.13
N ASP A 232 18.90 13.80 -9.74
CA ASP A 232 19.47 13.37 -8.46
C ASP A 232 19.18 14.37 -7.32
N GLU A 233 19.75 14.09 -6.14
CA GLU A 233 19.57 14.87 -4.91
C GLU A 233 20.09 16.32 -5.01
N HIS A 234 20.91 16.63 -6.02
CA HIS A 234 21.43 17.97 -6.29
C HIS A 234 20.60 18.72 -7.34
N GLY A 235 19.60 18.07 -7.94
CA GLY A 235 18.84 18.62 -9.07
C GLY A 235 19.54 18.43 -10.41
N ASP A 236 20.62 17.65 -10.46
CA ASP A 236 21.38 17.43 -11.68
C ASP A 236 20.78 16.28 -12.51
N ALA A 237 20.76 16.46 -13.83
CA ALA A 237 20.30 15.43 -14.74
C ALA A 237 21.32 14.28 -14.81
N GLY A 238 20.84 13.07 -14.53
CA GLY A 238 21.62 11.83 -14.54
C GLY A 238 20.94 10.71 -15.31
N GLY A 239 21.49 9.51 -15.17
CA GLY A 239 20.90 8.31 -15.74
C GLY A 239 21.91 7.20 -16.00
N VAL A 240 21.39 6.02 -16.32
CA VAL A 240 22.18 4.83 -16.61
C VAL A 240 21.78 4.25 -17.97
N ALA A 241 22.78 3.93 -18.80
CA ALA A 241 22.55 3.17 -20.03
C ALA A 241 22.34 1.69 -19.68
N LEU A 242 21.41 1.05 -20.37
CA LEU A 242 21.01 -0.32 -20.13
C LEU A 242 21.42 -1.21 -21.30
N GLY A 243 21.96 -2.38 -20.97
CA GLY A 243 22.21 -3.47 -21.90
C GLY A 243 21.12 -4.56 -21.84
N PRO A 244 21.24 -5.60 -22.67
CA PRO A 244 20.25 -6.68 -22.77
C PRO A 244 20.14 -7.55 -21.50
N ASP A 245 21.09 -7.45 -20.58
CA ASP A 245 21.09 -8.16 -19.30
C ASP A 245 20.62 -7.30 -18.12
N ASP A 246 20.27 -6.03 -18.35
CA ASP A 246 19.77 -5.13 -17.32
C ASP A 246 18.23 -5.16 -17.28
N LEU A 247 17.67 -5.67 -16.19
CA LEU A 247 16.23 -5.74 -15.97
C LEU A 247 15.73 -4.41 -15.42
N VAL A 248 14.58 -3.94 -15.91
CA VAL A 248 13.93 -2.73 -15.38
C VAL A 248 12.52 -3.06 -14.95
N LEU A 249 12.21 -2.79 -13.68
CA LEU A 249 10.85 -2.87 -13.14
C LEU A 249 10.46 -1.48 -12.67
N THR A 250 9.32 -0.98 -13.14
CA THR A 250 8.87 0.38 -12.82
C THR A 250 7.48 0.33 -12.23
N THR A 251 7.34 0.88 -11.02
CA THR A 251 6.01 1.17 -10.47
C THR A 251 5.46 2.41 -11.18
N ILE A 252 4.46 2.22 -12.02
CA ILE A 252 3.82 3.29 -12.80
C ILE A 252 2.60 3.86 -12.07
N GLY A 253 2.50 5.19 -12.02
CA GLY A 253 1.45 5.88 -11.25
C GLY A 253 1.57 5.65 -9.74
N SER A 254 0.85 6.45 -8.95
CA SER A 254 0.77 6.27 -7.51
C SER A 254 -0.48 6.94 -6.94
N LEU A 255 -1.15 6.24 -6.02
CA LEU A 255 -2.33 6.76 -5.31
C LEU A 255 -1.98 7.79 -4.24
N THR A 256 -0.71 7.91 -3.85
CA THR A 256 -0.24 8.87 -2.84
C THR A 256 0.66 9.96 -3.44
N GLU A 257 0.72 10.04 -4.77
CA GLU A 257 1.40 11.16 -5.43
C GLU A 257 0.62 12.44 -5.16
N ASN A 258 1.32 13.56 -4.98
CA ASN A 258 0.75 14.87 -4.68
C ASN A 258 -0.12 14.93 -3.41
N SER A 259 0.04 13.98 -2.48
CA SER A 259 -0.57 14.11 -1.15
C SER A 259 0.15 15.19 -0.34
N ASP A 260 -0.61 16.20 0.08
CA ASP A 260 -0.20 17.15 1.12
C ASP A 260 -0.63 16.65 2.51
N ASP A 261 -0.03 17.22 3.57
CA ASP A 261 -0.63 17.13 4.90
C ASP A 261 -0.86 18.51 5.49
N GLY A 262 -2.07 18.76 5.95
CA GLY A 262 -2.38 19.85 6.87
C GLY A 262 -1.83 19.58 8.28
N ASP A 263 -2.39 20.29 9.25
CA ASP A 263 -2.18 20.06 10.68
C ASP A 263 -3.45 20.42 11.48
N HIS A 264 -3.32 20.50 12.80
CA HIS A 264 -4.45 20.82 13.68
C HIS A 264 -5.17 22.12 13.30
N ASN A 265 -4.45 23.13 12.79
CA ASN A 265 -4.98 24.47 12.51
C ASN A 265 -4.91 24.85 11.02
N THR A 266 -4.42 23.96 10.15
CA THR A 266 -4.18 24.24 8.73
C THR A 266 -4.76 23.10 7.89
N PRO A 267 -5.65 23.36 6.91
CA PRO A 267 -6.15 22.32 6.01
C PRO A 267 -5.05 21.79 5.09
N ALA A 268 -5.13 20.50 4.73
CA ALA A 268 -4.32 19.94 3.64
C ALA A 268 -4.73 20.60 2.31
N GLN A 269 -3.78 20.80 1.41
CA GLN A 269 -4.03 21.43 0.11
C GLN A 269 -4.09 20.40 -1.01
N LEU A 270 -5.11 20.51 -1.86
CA LEU A 270 -5.19 19.68 -3.06
C LEU A 270 -4.18 20.17 -4.10
N ASP A 271 -3.12 19.38 -4.34
CA ASP A 271 -2.14 19.67 -5.38
C ASP A 271 -2.53 19.03 -6.73
N THR A 272 -2.93 19.89 -7.66
CA THR A 272 -3.31 19.52 -9.04
C THR A 272 -2.19 19.76 -10.06
N GLY A 273 -0.98 20.07 -9.58
CA GLY A 273 0.19 20.33 -10.39
C GLY A 273 0.82 19.06 -10.98
N PRO A 274 2.07 19.17 -11.48
CA PRO A 274 2.85 18.03 -11.94
C PRO A 274 2.90 16.90 -10.89
N ALA A 275 2.86 15.66 -11.35
CA ALA A 275 2.78 14.48 -10.48
C ALA A 275 3.77 13.44 -10.99
N ALA A 276 4.96 13.39 -10.40
CA ALA A 276 6.14 12.73 -10.98
C ALA A 276 5.90 11.28 -11.45
N ALA A 277 5.28 10.42 -10.63
CA ALA A 277 4.99 9.03 -10.99
C ALA A 277 3.98 8.90 -12.14
N TRP A 278 2.99 9.81 -12.20
CA TRP A 278 2.01 9.86 -13.29
C TRP A 278 2.62 10.45 -14.56
N ASP A 279 3.46 11.46 -14.43
CA ASP A 279 4.17 12.09 -15.56
C ASP A 279 5.21 11.15 -16.18
N LEU A 280 5.91 10.36 -15.36
CA LEU A 280 6.75 9.25 -15.83
C LEU A 280 5.92 8.26 -16.65
N TRP A 281 4.77 7.81 -16.14
CA TRP A 281 3.92 6.89 -16.89
C TRP A 281 3.38 7.52 -18.18
N ARG A 282 2.97 8.79 -18.17
CA ARG A 282 2.55 9.51 -19.39
C ARG A 282 3.65 9.55 -20.45
N ARG A 283 4.89 9.85 -20.05
CA ARG A 283 6.05 9.87 -20.96
C ARG A 283 6.35 8.48 -21.54
N ILE A 284 6.30 7.43 -20.72
CA ILE A 284 6.47 6.05 -21.19
C ILE A 284 5.32 5.64 -22.13
N ALA A 285 4.07 5.88 -21.74
CA ALA A 285 2.87 5.53 -22.51
C ALA A 285 2.80 6.22 -23.88
N ALA A 286 3.41 7.40 -24.02
CA ALA A 286 3.52 8.09 -25.30
C ALA A 286 4.44 7.37 -26.30
N LYS A 287 5.35 6.49 -25.85
CA LYS A 287 6.34 5.81 -26.70
C LYS A 287 5.77 4.58 -27.41
N ASP A 288 4.84 3.85 -26.78
CA ASP A 288 4.16 2.69 -27.39
C ASP A 288 2.79 2.48 -26.73
N PRO A 289 1.71 2.23 -27.50
CA PRO A 289 0.37 2.01 -26.96
C PRO A 289 0.25 0.79 -26.03
N ALA A 290 1.19 -0.16 -26.08
CA ALA A 290 1.23 -1.30 -25.16
C ALA A 290 1.57 -0.90 -23.72
N PHE A 291 2.12 0.29 -23.48
CA PHE A 291 2.49 0.77 -22.15
C PHE A 291 1.34 1.41 -21.37
N GLY A 292 0.10 1.26 -21.85
CA GLY A 292 -1.10 1.63 -21.11
C GLY A 292 -1.58 3.05 -21.36
N ARG A 293 -2.55 3.48 -20.55
CA ARG A 293 -3.27 4.75 -20.71
C ARG A 293 -3.45 5.43 -19.34
N PRO A 294 -2.45 6.17 -18.84
CA PRO A 294 -2.45 6.73 -17.49
C PRO A 294 -3.65 7.63 -17.18
N ASP A 295 -4.11 8.42 -18.15
CA ASP A 295 -5.18 9.40 -17.91
C ASP A 295 -6.58 8.78 -17.78
N VAL A 296 -6.73 7.47 -17.99
CA VAL A 296 -7.95 6.74 -17.55
C VAL A 296 -8.06 6.74 -16.02
N PHE A 297 -6.93 6.84 -15.32
CA PHE A 297 -6.85 6.81 -13.85
C PHE A 297 -6.60 8.21 -13.27
N ALA A 298 -5.68 8.97 -13.85
CA ALA A 298 -5.22 10.25 -13.33
C ALA A 298 -5.87 11.48 -13.99
N GLY A 299 -6.77 11.28 -14.97
CA GLY A 299 -7.36 12.38 -15.75
C GLY A 299 -8.46 13.16 -15.02
N ASN A 300 -9.03 12.62 -13.93
CA ASN A 300 -10.13 13.26 -13.21
C ASN A 300 -9.98 13.15 -11.68
N ILE A 301 -9.24 14.10 -11.10
CA ILE A 301 -8.94 14.16 -9.66
C ILE A 301 -10.21 14.20 -8.81
N ALA A 302 -11.25 14.93 -9.25
CA ALA A 302 -12.50 15.03 -8.49
C ALA A 302 -13.22 13.67 -8.33
N GLN A 303 -12.97 12.72 -9.24
CA GLN A 303 -13.53 11.36 -9.18
C GLN A 303 -12.56 10.32 -8.61
N SER A 304 -11.33 10.69 -8.28
CA SER A 304 -10.30 9.77 -7.79
C SER A 304 -9.67 10.19 -6.47
N LYS A 305 -10.25 11.20 -5.79
CA LYS A 305 -9.80 11.68 -4.49
C LYS A 305 -10.77 11.29 -3.38
N TRP A 306 -10.22 11.14 -2.19
CA TRP A 306 -10.88 11.05 -0.90
C TRP A 306 -9.86 11.53 0.14
N GLU A 307 -10.29 11.89 1.34
CA GLU A 307 -9.40 12.50 2.34
C GLU A 307 -9.39 11.71 3.65
N SER A 308 -8.23 11.67 4.31
CA SER A 308 -8.07 11.11 5.64
C SER A 308 -7.37 12.05 6.61
N ALA A 309 -7.59 11.82 7.89
CA ALA A 309 -6.92 12.48 9.00
C ALA A 309 -6.50 11.44 10.05
N THR A 310 -5.38 11.71 10.71
CA THR A 310 -4.93 10.95 11.88
C THR A 310 -5.13 11.81 13.12
N VAL A 311 -6.03 11.39 14.00
CA VAL A 311 -6.33 12.09 15.26
C VAL A 311 -5.58 11.39 16.38
N THR A 312 -4.69 12.11 17.07
CA THR A 312 -4.03 11.62 18.28
C THR A 312 -4.62 12.35 19.47
N THR A 313 -5.03 11.62 20.51
CA THR A 313 -5.60 12.22 21.72
C THR A 313 -4.98 11.66 22.99
N ILE A 314 -4.79 12.55 23.97
CA ILE A 314 -4.47 12.23 25.38
C ILE A 314 -5.68 12.48 26.30
N ASP A 315 -6.77 13.02 25.77
CA ASP A 315 -7.98 13.30 26.53
C ASP A 315 -8.77 12.00 26.74
N ARG A 316 -8.82 11.53 27.99
CA ARG A 316 -9.47 10.29 28.39
C ARG A 316 -10.98 10.25 28.12
N ARG A 317 -11.63 11.39 27.87
CA ARG A 317 -13.05 11.44 27.49
C ARG A 317 -13.29 10.81 26.13
N ILE A 318 -12.40 11.04 25.15
CA ILE A 318 -12.58 10.55 23.78
C ILE A 318 -12.50 9.01 23.72
N PRO A 319 -11.50 8.34 24.31
CA PRO A 319 -11.47 6.88 24.42
C PRO A 319 -12.71 6.26 25.08
N ALA A 320 -13.36 6.94 26.04
CA ALA A 320 -14.58 6.44 26.66
C ALA A 320 -15.76 6.35 25.67
N PHE A 321 -15.87 7.30 24.73
CA PHE A 321 -16.86 7.22 23.64
C PHE A 321 -16.50 6.11 22.64
N ILE A 322 -15.22 5.95 22.32
CA ILE A 322 -14.73 4.85 21.46
C ILE A 322 -15.07 3.50 22.10
N GLU A 323 -14.77 3.31 23.39
CA GLU A 323 -15.09 2.09 24.14
C GLU A 323 -16.59 1.80 24.15
N LYS A 324 -17.43 2.83 24.33
CA LYS A 324 -18.88 2.67 24.29
C LYS A 324 -19.39 2.17 22.93
N ILE A 325 -18.73 2.49 21.83
CA ILE A 325 -19.12 2.02 20.50
C ILE A 325 -18.49 0.67 20.17
N ALA A 326 -17.18 0.55 20.40
CA ALA A 326 -16.40 -0.63 20.09
C ALA A 326 -16.63 -1.80 21.06
N GLN A 327 -17.17 -1.52 22.26
CA GLN A 327 -17.36 -2.47 23.35
C GLN A 327 -16.05 -3.11 23.82
N ARG A 328 -14.92 -2.42 23.64
CA ARG A 328 -13.56 -2.88 23.97
C ARG A 328 -12.71 -1.70 24.45
N ASP A 329 -11.87 -1.96 25.45
CA ASP A 329 -10.93 -0.97 25.99
C ASP A 329 -9.85 -0.58 24.96
N PRO A 330 -9.80 0.70 24.52
CA PRO A 330 -8.79 1.19 23.56
C PRO A 330 -7.34 1.08 24.04
N PHE A 331 -7.10 0.95 25.35
CA PHE A 331 -5.76 0.84 25.94
C PHE A 331 -5.31 -0.61 26.19
N SER A 332 -6.14 -1.59 25.84
CA SER A 332 -5.91 -3.01 26.19
C SER A 332 -4.73 -3.69 25.45
N GLY A 333 -4.18 -3.06 24.41
CA GLY A 333 -3.20 -3.70 23.52
C GLY A 333 -3.81 -4.60 22.44
N LYS A 334 -5.14 -4.78 22.45
CA LYS A 334 -5.87 -5.72 21.60
C LYS A 334 -6.72 -5.00 20.56
N VAL A 335 -7.45 -5.77 19.75
CA VAL A 335 -8.43 -5.23 18.80
C VAL A 335 -9.37 -4.25 19.51
N VAL A 336 -9.53 -3.04 18.94
CA VAL A 336 -10.46 -2.03 19.46
C VAL A 336 -11.73 -2.01 18.59
N THR A 337 -11.75 -1.32 17.45
CA THR A 337 -12.96 -1.28 16.60
C THR A 337 -13.15 -2.53 15.75
N GLY A 338 -12.07 -3.29 15.50
CA GLY A 338 -12.12 -4.49 14.67
C GLY A 338 -12.20 -4.21 13.16
N GLY A 339 -11.70 -3.04 12.75
CA GLY A 339 -11.88 -2.46 11.42
C GLY A 339 -12.75 -1.21 11.50
N ILE A 340 -13.27 -0.78 10.36
CA ILE A 340 -13.92 0.53 10.23
C ILE A 340 -15.30 0.62 10.91
N VAL A 341 -15.61 1.80 11.43
CA VAL A 341 -16.91 2.24 11.93
C VAL A 341 -17.41 3.36 11.02
N THR A 342 -18.61 3.20 10.45
CA THR A 342 -19.20 4.15 9.50
C THR A 342 -20.35 4.93 10.13
N ALA A 343 -20.28 6.26 10.08
CA ALA A 343 -21.40 7.14 10.39
C ALA A 343 -22.35 7.19 9.18
N ARG A 344 -23.45 6.46 9.24
CA ARG A 344 -24.31 6.15 8.08
C ARG A 344 -25.09 7.34 7.54
N ASP A 345 -25.40 8.26 8.42
CA ASP A 345 -26.15 9.49 8.21
C ASP A 345 -25.24 10.72 8.12
N SER A 346 -23.92 10.52 8.09
CA SER A 346 -22.95 11.60 7.87
C SER A 346 -22.97 12.07 6.42
N SER A 347 -23.02 13.38 6.22
CA SER A 347 -22.94 14.03 4.91
C SER A 347 -21.59 13.81 4.20
N TRP A 348 -20.51 13.57 4.95
CA TRP A 348 -19.19 13.19 4.42
C TRP A 348 -19.08 11.69 4.08
N LEU A 349 -20.09 10.89 4.45
CA LEU A 349 -19.93 9.44 4.62
C LEU A 349 -18.67 9.16 5.47
N LEU A 350 -18.62 9.76 6.66
CA LEU A 350 -17.47 9.70 7.57
C LEU A 350 -17.25 8.29 8.10
N ILE A 351 -16.00 7.84 8.05
CA ILE A 351 -15.57 6.55 8.54
C ILE A 351 -14.35 6.72 9.44
N TRP A 352 -14.25 5.91 10.49
CA TRP A 352 -13.09 5.93 11.38
C TRP A 352 -12.74 4.53 11.87
N THR A 353 -11.51 4.34 12.34
CA THR A 353 -11.05 3.10 12.95
C THR A 353 -10.01 3.37 14.03
N VAL A 354 -10.00 2.49 15.02
CA VAL A 354 -8.94 2.39 16.02
C VAL A 354 -8.41 0.97 15.95
N ASN A 355 -7.20 0.84 15.39
CA ASN A 355 -6.46 -0.42 15.39
C ASN A 355 -5.90 -0.69 16.79
N ARG A 356 -5.22 -1.85 16.96
CA ARG A 356 -4.50 -2.17 18.20
C ARG A 356 -3.56 -1.01 18.59
N GLN A 357 -3.58 -0.66 19.87
CA GLN A 357 -2.77 0.43 20.41
C GLN A 357 -1.64 -0.14 21.29
N PRO A 358 -0.40 0.32 21.18
CA PRO A 358 0.05 1.41 20.30
C PRO A 358 0.13 0.99 18.83
N HIS A 359 -0.26 1.89 17.93
CA HIS A 359 -0.17 1.68 16.47
C HIS A 359 1.23 2.02 15.92
N PHE A 360 1.97 2.86 16.64
CA PHE A 360 3.36 3.22 16.37
C PHE A 360 4.23 2.82 17.55
N LYS A 361 5.43 2.29 17.33
CA LYS A 361 6.36 2.01 18.44
C LYS A 361 6.74 3.24 19.26
N ALA A 362 6.73 4.42 18.63
CA ALA A 362 7.03 5.70 19.28
C ALA A 362 5.84 6.37 19.99
N GLN A 363 4.65 5.75 19.96
CA GLN A 363 3.44 6.24 20.62
C GLN A 363 3.53 6.02 22.13
N SER A 364 3.09 7.02 22.89
CA SER A 364 3.02 6.92 24.36
C SER A 364 1.83 6.04 24.80
N SER A 365 1.94 5.40 25.95
CA SER A 365 0.90 4.50 26.48
C SER A 365 -0.40 5.19 26.89
N ASP A 366 -0.40 6.52 27.00
CA ASP A 366 -1.56 7.35 27.29
C ASP A 366 -2.21 7.98 26.05
N GLU A 367 -1.60 7.80 24.88
CA GLU A 367 -2.13 8.27 23.60
C GLU A 367 -3.00 7.20 22.94
N ILE A 368 -4.08 7.63 22.28
CA ILE A 368 -4.82 6.84 21.30
C ILE A 368 -4.68 7.50 19.93
N VAL A 369 -4.36 6.70 18.92
CA VAL A 369 -4.33 7.14 17.52
C VAL A 369 -5.53 6.57 16.78
N VAL A 370 -6.33 7.48 16.22
CA VAL A 370 -7.52 7.21 15.43
C VAL A 370 -7.24 7.59 13.98
N TRP A 371 -7.66 6.74 13.04
CA TRP A 371 -7.67 7.10 11.63
C TRP A 371 -9.10 7.39 11.20
N VAL A 372 -9.32 8.55 10.59
CA VAL A 372 -10.61 9.05 10.11
C VAL A 372 -10.49 9.32 8.62
N TYR A 373 -11.50 8.99 7.83
CA TYR A 373 -11.56 9.35 6.42
C TYR A 373 -12.99 9.57 5.95
N SER A 374 -13.15 10.29 4.85
CA SER A 374 -14.42 10.48 4.16
C SER A 374 -14.30 10.04 2.71
N LEU A 375 -15.39 9.52 2.16
CA LEU A 375 -15.50 9.30 0.72
C LEU A 375 -15.95 10.58 0.01
N PHE A 376 -16.78 11.41 0.67
CA PHE A 376 -17.28 12.65 0.11
C PHE A 376 -16.54 13.86 0.70
N ALA A 377 -15.29 14.07 0.25
CA ALA A 377 -14.46 15.15 0.76
C ALA A 377 -14.96 16.57 0.39
N ASP A 378 -15.79 16.68 -0.66
CA ASP A 378 -16.28 17.95 -1.23
C ASP A 378 -17.68 18.37 -0.74
N THR A 379 -18.33 17.59 0.14
CA THR A 379 -19.68 17.88 0.65
C THR A 379 -19.61 18.59 2.00
N PRO A 380 -20.49 19.59 2.28
CA PRO A 380 -20.54 20.20 3.61
C PRO A 380 -20.89 19.20 4.72
N GLY A 381 -20.19 19.28 5.85
CA GLY A 381 -20.45 18.43 7.03
C GLY A 381 -21.75 18.78 7.76
N ASP A 382 -22.12 17.92 8.70
CA ASP A 382 -23.34 18.02 9.49
C ASP A 382 -23.20 18.99 10.67
N TYR A 383 -22.00 19.11 11.24
CA TYR A 383 -21.70 20.02 12.34
C TYR A 383 -20.91 21.25 11.86
N ILE A 384 -19.78 21.03 11.17
CA ILE A 384 -18.85 22.10 10.76
C ILE A 384 -19.37 22.92 9.58
N ARG A 385 -20.29 22.37 8.78
CA ARG A 385 -20.88 23.03 7.59
C ARG A 385 -19.86 23.45 6.51
N LYS A 386 -18.67 22.84 6.50
CA LYS A 386 -17.65 22.96 5.44
C LYS A 386 -17.37 21.60 4.81
N SER A 387 -16.79 21.60 3.61
CA SER A 387 -16.25 20.38 3.02
C SER A 387 -15.09 19.84 3.86
N MET A 388 -14.85 18.53 3.90
CA MET A 388 -13.71 17.98 4.64
C MET A 388 -12.39 18.56 4.10
N GLN A 389 -12.29 18.76 2.79
CA GLN A 389 -11.13 19.35 2.12
C GLN A 389 -10.78 20.76 2.62
N ASP A 390 -11.79 21.53 3.03
CA ASP A 390 -11.60 22.89 3.54
C ASP A 390 -11.47 22.94 5.08
N CYS A 391 -11.40 21.78 5.74
CA CYS A 391 -11.31 21.68 7.19
C CYS A 391 -9.86 21.53 7.68
N THR A 392 -9.59 22.19 8.79
CA THR A 392 -8.41 21.93 9.62
C THR A 392 -8.52 20.59 10.34
N GLY A 393 -7.43 20.06 10.88
CA GLY A 393 -7.47 18.85 11.70
C GLY A 393 -8.38 18.97 12.93
N GLU A 394 -8.48 20.17 13.53
CA GLU A 394 -9.42 20.45 14.63
C GLU A 394 -10.87 20.29 14.18
N GLU A 395 -11.24 20.89 13.04
CA GLU A 395 -12.61 20.85 12.53
C GLU A 395 -13.02 19.45 12.08
N ILE A 396 -12.12 18.70 11.43
CA ILE A 396 -12.34 17.27 11.12
C ILE A 396 -12.59 16.48 12.41
N THR A 397 -11.82 16.77 13.46
CA THR A 397 -11.99 16.12 14.78
C THR A 397 -13.34 16.47 15.40
N GLN A 398 -13.79 17.73 15.30
CA GLN A 398 -15.09 18.16 15.82
C GLN A 398 -16.26 17.49 15.08
N GLU A 399 -16.22 17.40 13.75
CA GLU A 399 -17.24 16.69 12.97
C GLU A 399 -17.29 15.20 13.36
N TRP A 400 -16.14 14.55 13.49
CA TRP A 400 -16.06 13.16 13.96
C TRP A 400 -16.64 12.98 15.36
N LEU A 401 -16.29 13.85 16.32
CA LEU A 401 -16.80 13.80 17.69
C LEU A 401 -18.32 14.01 17.76
N TYR A 402 -18.88 14.89 16.92
CA TYR A 402 -20.33 15.05 16.78
C TYR A 402 -21.01 13.74 16.40
N HIS A 403 -20.46 13.00 15.42
CA HIS A 403 -20.97 11.68 15.02
C HIS A 403 -20.73 10.56 16.06
N LEU A 404 -19.83 10.79 17.03
CA LEU A 404 -19.69 9.93 18.22
C LEU A 404 -20.72 10.22 19.33
N GLY A 405 -21.50 11.30 19.18
CA GLY A 405 -22.49 11.76 20.15
C GLY A 405 -21.94 12.65 21.26
N VAL A 406 -20.84 13.37 21.00
CA VAL A 406 -20.29 14.45 21.83
C VAL A 406 -20.90 15.78 21.39
#